data_AF-A0A6C0IMT7-F1
#
_entry.id   AF-A0A6C0IMT7-F1
#
_cell.length_a   1.000
_cell.length_b   1.000
_cell.length_c   1.000
_cell.angle_alpha   90.00
_cell.angle_beta   90.00
_cell.angle_gamma   90.00
#
_symmetry.space_group_name_H-M   'P 1'
#
loop_
_entity.id
_entity.type
_entity.pdbx_description
1 polymer ?
#
loop_
_entity_poly.entity_id
_entity_poly.type
_entity_poly.pdbx_seq_one_letter_code
_entity_poly.pdbx_strand_id
1 'polypeptide(L)'
;MRESKRYILTVLVGLISGIIGGATGLGGAFLIVPSFYILGVITDYSTNIGTTLFALLFPISILAVLEYAKNEDVDYKIGLVLTVAYILFSYLGSLINIYLKDIKKLYILKYFSAFILILCGIYFAYGAYRDTF
;
A
#
# COMPACT_ATOMS: atom_id res chain seq x y z
N MET A 1 -23.75 -5.08 4.23
CA MET A 1 -23.70 -5.04 2.74
C MET A 1 -23.99 -6.44 2.23
N ARG A 2 -24.71 -6.61 1.10
CA ARG A 2 -24.92 -7.94 0.50
C ARG A 2 -23.56 -8.47 0.00
N GLU A 3 -23.21 -9.72 0.34
CA GLU A 3 -21.90 -10.31 0.03
C GLU A 3 -21.50 -10.15 -1.45
N SER A 4 -22.45 -10.31 -2.37
CA SER A 4 -22.20 -10.11 -3.81
C SER A 4 -21.69 -8.70 -4.17
N LYS A 5 -22.17 -7.66 -3.47
CA LYS A 5 -21.70 -6.27 -3.70
C LYS A 5 -20.27 -6.07 -3.20
N ARG A 6 -19.87 -6.74 -2.11
CA ARG A 6 -18.50 -6.63 -1.56
C ARG A 6 -17.48 -7.12 -2.57
N TYR A 7 -17.68 -8.31 -3.13
CA TYR A 7 -16.77 -8.87 -4.12
C TYR A 7 -16.67 -8.02 -5.40
N ILE A 8 -17.80 -7.51 -5.90
CA ILE A 8 -17.80 -6.62 -7.08
C ILE A 8 -16.97 -5.36 -6.81
N LEU A 9 -17.17 -4.71 -5.66
CA LEU A 9 -16.40 -3.54 -5.26
C LEU A 9 -14.92 -3.87 -5.08
N THR A 10 -14.59 -5.01 -4.49
CA THR A 10 -13.20 -5.47 -4.35
C THR A 10 -12.52 -5.65 -5.71
N VAL A 11 -13.21 -6.23 -6.69
CA VAL A 11 -12.68 -6.38 -8.05
C VAL A 11 -12.44 -5.02 -8.70
N LEU A 12 -13.39 -4.09 -8.60
CA LEU A 12 -13.25 -2.74 -9.15
C LEU A 12 -12.08 -1.97 -8.51
N VAL A 13 -11.97 -2.02 -7.18
CA VAL A 13 -10.85 -1.41 -6.46
C VAL A 13 -9.54 -2.03 -6.91
N GLY A 14 -9.46 -3.37 -6.98
CA GLY A 14 -8.27 -4.09 -7.43
C GLY A 14 -7.83 -3.71 -8.84
N LEU A 15 -8.77 -3.59 -9.78
CA LEU A 15 -8.48 -3.15 -11.16
C LEU A 15 -7.92 -1.73 -11.19
N ILE A 16 -8.59 -0.79 -10.54
CA ILE A 16 -8.16 0.62 -10.51
C ILE A 16 -6.81 0.77 -9.80
N SER A 17 -6.66 0.14 -8.64
CA SER A 17 -5.43 0.20 -7.86
C SER A 17 -4.27 -0.52 -8.55
N GLY A 18 -4.54 -1.58 -9.32
CA GLY A 18 -3.52 -2.31 -10.07
C GLY A 18 -2.97 -1.49 -11.24
N ILE A 19 -3.85 -0.86 -12.03
CA ILE A 19 -3.44 0.01 -13.14
C ILE A 19 -2.63 1.19 -12.61
N ILE A 20 -3.15 1.90 -11.61
CA ILE A 20 -2.48 3.09 -11.07
C ILE A 20 -1.22 2.69 -10.29
N GLY A 21 -1.29 1.65 -9.47
CA GLY A 21 -0.18 1.17 -8.65
C GLY A 21 0.97 0.61 -9.47
N GLY A 22 0.67 -0.08 -10.58
CA GLY A 22 1.66 -0.54 -11.55
C GLY A 22 2.28 0.62 -12.33
N ALA A 23 1.48 1.54 -12.85
CA ALA A 23 1.97 2.69 -13.62
C ALA A 23 2.84 3.65 -12.78
N THR A 24 2.54 3.79 -11.49
CA THR A 24 3.27 4.69 -10.57
C THR A 24 4.40 4.00 -9.79
N GLY A 25 4.47 2.67 -9.82
CA GLY A 25 5.44 1.89 -9.02
C GLY A 25 5.20 1.92 -7.49
N LEU A 26 4.17 2.61 -7.00
CA LEU A 26 3.87 2.78 -5.57
C LEU A 26 3.18 1.55 -4.93
N GLY A 27 2.88 0.52 -5.73
CA GLY A 27 2.24 -0.72 -5.28
C GLY A 27 0.72 -0.64 -5.05
N GLY A 28 0.09 0.53 -5.11
CA GLY A 28 -1.38 0.66 -5.05
C GLY A 28 -2.02 0.51 -3.65
N ALA A 29 -1.23 0.19 -2.62
CA ALA A 29 -1.66 0.08 -1.22
C ALA A 29 -2.39 1.33 -0.71
N PHE A 30 -1.86 2.49 -1.09
CA PHE A 30 -2.37 3.81 -0.72
C PHE A 30 -3.76 4.10 -1.28
N LEU A 31 -4.19 3.40 -2.33
CA LEU A 31 -5.55 3.48 -2.88
C LEU A 31 -6.48 2.46 -2.23
N ILE A 32 -6.03 1.20 -2.09
CA ILE A 32 -6.87 0.10 -1.60
C ILE A 32 -7.42 0.38 -0.20
N VAL A 33 -6.56 0.80 0.75
CA VAL A 33 -6.95 1.02 2.15
C VAL A 33 -8.07 2.07 2.27
N PRO A 34 -7.92 3.32 1.76
CA PRO A 34 -8.99 4.30 1.85
C PRO A 34 -10.22 3.94 1.01
N SER A 35 -10.04 3.31 -0.16
CA SER A 35 -11.18 2.86 -0.98
C SER A 35 -12.07 1.85 -0.25
N PHE A 36 -11.47 0.85 0.43
CA PHE A 36 -12.25 -0.10 1.22
C PHE A 36 -13.00 0.54 2.39
N TYR A 37 -12.46 1.62 2.95
CA TYR A 37 -13.14 2.41 3.97
C TYR A 37 -14.34 3.19 3.42
N ILE A 38 -14.11 3.96 2.36
CA ILE A 38 -15.14 4.82 1.74
C ILE A 38 -16.29 3.96 1.22
N LEU A 39 -15.98 2.81 0.63
CA LEU A 39 -16.96 1.89 0.08
C LEU A 39 -17.59 0.97 1.14
N GLY A 40 -17.06 0.96 2.36
CA GLY A 40 -17.56 0.10 3.46
C GLY A 40 -17.35 -1.40 3.23
N VAL A 41 -16.35 -1.79 2.42
CA VAL A 41 -16.05 -3.20 2.12
C VAL A 41 -15.41 -3.89 3.33
N ILE A 42 -14.48 -3.19 3.99
CA ILE A 42 -13.81 -3.60 5.23
C ILE A 42 -13.76 -2.39 6.16
N THR A 43 -14.42 -2.50 7.32
CA THR A 43 -14.51 -1.42 8.31
C THR A 43 -13.46 -1.53 9.41
N ASP A 44 -13.00 -2.75 9.72
CA ASP A 44 -11.90 -2.95 10.66
C ASP A 44 -10.55 -2.58 10.03
N TYR A 45 -9.75 -1.75 10.71
CA TYR A 45 -8.49 -1.22 10.17
C TYR A 45 -7.41 -2.28 10.04
N SER A 46 -7.23 -3.09 11.09
CA SER A 46 -6.20 -4.12 11.07
C SER A 46 -6.52 -5.16 9.99
N THR A 47 -7.79 -5.54 9.84
CA THR A 47 -8.22 -6.46 8.77
C THR A 47 -8.02 -5.83 7.38
N ASN A 48 -8.33 -4.54 7.21
CA ASN A 48 -8.13 -3.85 5.93
C ASN A 48 -6.64 -3.78 5.55
N ILE A 49 -5.77 -3.40 6.50
CA ILE A 49 -4.31 -3.39 6.28
C ILE A 49 -3.79 -4.78 5.95
N GLY A 50 -4.16 -5.80 6.74
CA GLY A 50 -3.72 -7.17 6.52
C GLY A 50 -4.15 -7.72 5.16
N THR A 51 -5.40 -7.45 4.76
CA THR A 51 -5.92 -7.85 3.44
C THR A 51 -5.18 -7.15 2.31
N THR A 52 -4.88 -5.85 2.47
CA THR A 52 -4.13 -5.08 1.48
C THR A 52 -2.69 -5.57 1.36
N LEU A 53 -2.02 -5.86 2.48
CA LEU A 53 -0.68 -6.45 2.51
C LEU A 53 -0.63 -7.80 1.81
N PHE A 54 -1.62 -8.66 2.03
CA PHE A 54 -1.73 -9.94 1.33
C PHE A 54 -1.84 -9.75 -0.19
N ALA A 55 -2.67 -8.79 -0.63
CA ALA A 55 -2.85 -8.48 -2.04
C ALA A 55 -1.61 -7.85 -2.70
N LEU A 56 -0.76 -7.16 -1.95
CA LEU A 56 0.49 -6.58 -2.46
C LEU A 56 1.58 -7.64 -2.67
N LEU A 57 1.73 -8.52 -1.68
CA LEU A 57 2.88 -9.42 -1.56
C LEU A 57 2.89 -10.53 -2.61
N PHE A 58 1.74 -11.16 -2.86
CA PHE A 58 1.66 -12.40 -3.65
C PHE A 58 1.52 -12.22 -5.18
N PRO A 59 0.81 -11.20 -5.69
CA PRO A 59 0.67 -10.98 -7.13
C PRO A 59 1.24 -9.64 -7.64
N ILE A 60 0.98 -8.52 -6.97
CA ILE A 60 1.21 -7.17 -7.53
C ILE A 60 2.72 -6.87 -7.61
N SER A 61 3.44 -7.07 -6.51
CA SER A 61 4.86 -6.73 -6.46
C SER A 61 5.72 -7.62 -7.36
N ILE A 62 5.39 -8.91 -7.48
CA ILE A 62 6.16 -9.85 -8.33
C ILE A 62 5.99 -9.50 -9.80
N LEU A 63 4.76 -9.27 -10.27
CA LEU A 63 4.50 -8.92 -11.66
C LEU A 63 5.18 -7.60 -12.04
N ALA A 64 5.13 -6.60 -11.15
CA ALA A 64 5.81 -5.32 -11.38
C ALA A 64 7.33 -5.51 -11.50
N VAL A 65 7.96 -6.18 -10.55
CA VAL A 65 9.42 -6.42 -10.58
C VAL A 65 9.83 -7.19 -11.82
N LEU A 66 9.06 -8.20 -12.25
CA LEU A 66 9.35 -8.94 -13.47
C LEU A 66 9.36 -8.04 -14.71
N GLU A 67 8.47 -7.06 -14.78
CA GLU A 67 8.43 -6.14 -15.92
C GLU A 67 9.61 -5.16 -15.91
N TYR A 68 9.95 -4.59 -14.75
CA TYR A 68 11.15 -3.74 -14.62
C TYR A 68 12.45 -4.52 -14.81
N ALA A 69 12.50 -5.78 -14.38
CA ALA A 69 13.66 -6.64 -14.55
C ALA A 69 13.98 -6.93 -16.02
N LYS A 70 12.96 -7.01 -16.89
CA LYS A 70 13.16 -7.16 -18.34
C LYS A 70 13.84 -5.94 -18.98
N ASN A 71 13.68 -4.77 -18.39
CA ASN A 71 14.25 -3.51 -18.87
C ASN A 71 15.59 -3.17 -18.20
N GLU A 72 16.17 -4.08 -17.40
CA GLU A 72 17.40 -3.85 -16.62
C GLU A 72 17.32 -2.71 -15.58
N ASP A 73 16.10 -2.23 -15.26
CA ASP A 73 15.85 -1.13 -14.32
C ASP A 73 15.87 -1.56 -12.83
N VAL A 74 16.52 -2.69 -12.51
CA VAL A 74 16.50 -3.28 -11.17
C VAL A 74 17.91 -3.44 -10.62
N ASP A 75 18.25 -2.63 -9.61
CA ASP A 75 19.43 -2.88 -8.79
C ASP A 75 19.14 -3.98 -7.76
N TYR A 76 19.50 -5.20 -8.12
CA TYR A 76 19.30 -6.38 -7.28
C TYR A 76 20.08 -6.32 -5.96
N LYS A 77 21.23 -5.64 -5.89
CA LYS A 77 22.04 -5.57 -4.67
C LYS A 77 21.35 -4.68 -3.64
N ILE A 78 20.95 -3.48 -4.06
CA ILE A 78 20.22 -2.55 -3.19
C ILE A 78 18.85 -3.14 -2.82
N GLY A 79 18.15 -3.75 -3.78
CA GLY A 79 16.88 -4.41 -3.54
C GLY A 79 16.95 -5.52 -2.48
N LEU A 80 18.01 -6.31 -2.47
CA LEU A 80 18.19 -7.38 -1.49
C LEU A 80 18.45 -6.83 -0.08
N VAL A 81 19.32 -5.82 0.04
CA VAL A 81 19.57 -5.14 1.33
C VAL A 81 18.28 -4.52 1.86
N LEU A 82 17.52 -3.83 1.01
CA LEU A 82 16.23 -3.25 1.36
C LEU A 82 15.24 -4.32 1.83
N THR A 83 15.18 -5.46 1.14
CA THR A 83 14.27 -6.57 1.49
C THR A 83 14.57 -7.12 2.88
N VAL A 84 15.85 -7.37 3.21
CA VAL A 84 16.23 -7.90 4.52
C VAL A 84 15.87 -6.92 5.64
N ALA A 85 16.20 -5.64 5.46
CA ALA A 85 15.82 -4.61 6.42
C ALA A 85 14.29 -4.50 6.55
N TYR A 86 13.58 -4.51 5.43
CA TYR A 86 12.12 -4.39 5.40
C TYR A 86 11.44 -5.55 6.13
N ILE A 87 11.88 -6.80 5.95
CA ILE A 87 11.30 -7.95 6.66
C ILE A 87 11.41 -7.77 8.18
N LEU A 88 12.60 -7.38 8.67
CA LEU A 88 12.83 -7.20 10.11
C LEU A 88 11.98 -6.08 10.70
N PHE A 89 11.97 -4.91 10.07
CA PHE A 89 11.28 -3.74 10.61
C PHE A 89 9.77 -3.74 10.32
N SER A 90 9.32 -4.32 9.22
CA SER A 90 7.88 -4.47 8.95
C SER A 90 7.21 -5.41 9.94
N TYR A 91 7.90 -6.48 10.35
CA TYR A 91 7.42 -7.35 11.42
C TYR A 91 7.24 -6.58 12.74
N LEU A 92 8.24 -5.79 13.15
CA LEU A 92 8.13 -4.93 14.33
C LEU A 92 6.98 -3.91 14.21
N GLY A 93 6.80 -3.31 13.03
CA GLY A 93 5.67 -2.42 12.74
C GLY A 93 4.31 -3.11 12.89
N SER A 94 4.21 -4.39 12.49
CA SER A 94 2.99 -5.19 12.67
C SER A 94 2.66 -5.44 14.14
N LEU A 95 3.68 -5.66 14.99
CA LEU A 95 3.52 -5.81 16.43
C LEU A 95 3.00 -4.53 17.08
N ILE A 96 3.49 -3.35 16.64
CA ILE A 96 2.98 -2.06 17.09
C ILE A 96 1.50 -1.89 16.71
N ASN A 97 1.10 -2.33 15.50
CA ASN A 97 -0.31 -2.29 15.09
C ASN A 97 -1.20 -3.12 16.02
N ILE A 98 -0.77 -4.35 16.33
CA ILE A 98 -1.49 -5.27 17.23
C ILE A 98 -1.59 -4.67 18.64
N TYR A 99 -0.48 -4.19 19.19
CA TYR A 99 -0.47 -3.55 20.51
C TYR A 99 -1.39 -2.32 20.60
N LEU A 100 -1.36 -1.45 19.58
CA LEU A 100 -2.24 -0.28 19.51
C LEU A 100 -3.71 -0.65 19.29
N LYS A 101 -3.99 -1.80 18.69
CA LYS A 101 -5.34 -2.38 18.59
C LYS A 101 -5.87 -2.77 19.96
N ASP A 102 -5.05 -3.45 20.77
CA ASP A 102 -5.45 -3.93 22.09
C ASP A 102 -5.80 -2.77 23.03
N ILE A 103 -5.03 -1.68 23.00
CA ILE A 103 -5.31 -0.47 23.80
C ILE A 103 -6.31 0.50 23.13
N LYS A 104 -6.96 0.10 22.02
CA LYS A 104 -7.94 0.89 21.25
C LYS A 104 -7.44 2.26 20.75
N LYS A 105 -6.11 2.43 20.58
CA LYS A 105 -5.48 3.67 20.08
C LYS A 105 -5.06 3.61 18.62
N LEU A 106 -5.69 2.72 17.85
CA LEU A 106 -5.42 2.49 16.44
C LEU A 106 -5.59 3.76 15.56
N TYR A 107 -6.37 4.73 16.02
CA TYR A 107 -6.54 6.03 15.35
C TYR A 107 -5.21 6.81 15.21
N ILE A 108 -4.23 6.59 16.11
CA ILE A 108 -2.92 7.24 16.04
C ILE A 108 -2.18 6.82 14.76
N LEU A 109 -2.16 5.52 14.45
CA LEU A 109 -1.56 5.02 13.22
C LEU A 109 -2.29 5.53 11.98
N LYS A 110 -3.63 5.64 12.05
CA LYS A 110 -4.42 6.22 10.95
C LYS A 110 -4.00 7.65 10.64
N TYR A 111 -3.97 8.52 11.64
CA TYR A 111 -3.56 9.92 11.44
C TYR A 111 -2.10 10.04 10.99
N PHE A 112 -1.20 9.23 11.57
CA PHE A 112 0.19 9.20 11.16
C PHE A 112 0.35 8.76 9.68
N SER A 113 -0.37 7.73 9.25
CA SER A 113 -0.37 7.29 7.86
C SER A 113 -0.93 8.36 6.91
N ALA A 114 -1.99 9.06 7.31
CA ALA A 114 -2.56 10.15 6.52
C ALA A 114 -1.57 11.32 6.38
N PHE A 115 -0.87 11.66 7.47
CA PHE A 115 0.16 12.69 7.47
C PHE A 115 1.31 12.36 6.51
N ILE A 116 1.83 11.13 6.53
CA ILE A 116 2.88 10.68 5.60
C ILE A 116 2.40 10.77 4.15
N LEU A 117 1.18 10.32 3.85
CA LEU A 117 0.65 10.36 2.48
C LEU A 117 0.53 11.78 1.96
N ILE A 118 0.12 12.74 2.79
CA ILE A 118 0.07 14.17 2.43
C ILE A 118 1.48 14.67 2.11
N LEU A 119 2.47 14.37 2.96
CA LEU A 119 3.86 14.77 2.72
C LEU A 119 4.43 14.18 1.44
N CYS A 120 4.21 12.88 1.20
CA CYS A 120 4.60 12.23 -0.05
C CYS A 120 3.92 12.89 -1.26
N GLY A 121 2.63 13.20 -1.16
CA GLY A 121 1.89 13.89 -2.23
C GLY A 121 2.47 15.27 -2.54
N ILE A 122 2.80 16.05 -1.50
CA ILE A 122 3.46 17.36 -1.67
C ILE A 122 4.83 17.20 -2.32
N TYR A 123 5.62 16.23 -1.88
CA TYR A 123 6.95 15.96 -2.45
C TYR A 123 6.86 15.62 -3.95
N PHE A 124 5.94 14.72 -4.35
CA PHE A 124 5.74 14.38 -5.75
C PHE A 124 5.25 15.58 -6.58
N ALA A 125 4.34 16.39 -6.04
CA ALA A 125 3.86 17.60 -6.71
C ALA A 125 4.98 18.64 -6.89
N TYR A 126 5.83 18.81 -5.88
CA TYR A 126 6.99 19.70 -5.95
C TYR A 126 8.02 19.19 -6.95
N GLY A 127 8.30 17.88 -6.97
CA GLY A 127 9.16 17.25 -7.97
C GLY A 127 8.65 17.49 -9.39
N ALA A 128 7.35 17.22 -9.64
CA ALA A 128 6.74 17.47 -10.95
C ALA A 128 6.81 18.94 -11.38
N TYR A 129 6.60 19.88 -10.44
CA TYR A 129 6.75 21.31 -10.72
C TYR A 129 8.19 21.68 -11.08
N ARG A 130 9.17 21.09 -10.39
CA ARG A 130 10.60 21.36 -10.61
C ARG A 130 11.15 20.71 -11.89
N ASP A 131 10.70 19.53 -12.26
CA ASP A 131 11.19 18.84 -13.46
C ASP A 131 10.60 19.42 -14.77
N THR A 132 9.57 20.26 -14.66
CA THR A 132 8.91 20.92 -15.81
C THR A 132 9.51 22.31 -16.13
N PHE A 133 10.41 22.86 -15.29
CA PHE A 133 11.05 24.18 -15.45
C PHE A 133 12.55 24.15 -15.18
#